data_AF-A0AAJ5T517-F1
#
_entry.id   AF-A0AAJ5T517-F1
#
_cell.length_a   1.000
_cell.length_b   1.000
_cell.length_c   1.000
_cell.angle_alpha   90.00
_cell.angle_beta   90.00
_cell.angle_gamma   90.00
#
_symmetry.space_group_name_H-M   'P 1'
#
loop_
_entity.id
_entity.type
_entity.pdbx_description
1 polymer ?
#
loop_
_entity_poly.entity_id
_entity_poly.type
_entity_poly.pdbx_seq_one_letter_code
_entity_poly.pdbx_strand_id
1 'polypeptide(L)'
;MAIRKISGSVKTMQRLVCLTGVLALGACSQDCGNLLAGSHSTSCNIAWGAAMVAVAPVALVSGAIDDHRRNAREEETWRRWKAGDPPVVAQCVVDCQLPLRVTQSSSDEYDQLFARSLDQIVAWWGEHPTAGQLPVVAVAYKYKGQRLMKSDPAAAEAFLRKAAAMVAAPDMAEGLKSDYFPMGVVLNNTRYYEKAAQQIQESLMILRFKKEGAGADQFRCQPVAAWPPSYPVELDDACRTAYQRLYDPGFKTRSYKYQRIDSVYEPVAQE
;
A
#
# COMPACT_ATOMS: atom_id res chain seq x y z
N MET A 1 9.73 -12.90 27.20
CA MET A 1 8.76 -14.01 27.08
C MET A 1 8.21 -14.04 25.65
N ALA A 2 8.88 -14.73 24.71
CA ALA A 2 8.34 -15.13 23.39
C ALA A 2 9.40 -15.82 22.52
N ILE A 3 9.90 -16.99 22.94
CA ILE A 3 10.55 -17.95 22.03
C ILE A 3 9.99 -19.33 22.39
N ARG A 4 8.76 -19.62 21.97
CA ARG A 4 8.16 -20.95 22.18
C ARG A 4 7.13 -21.40 21.14
N LYS A 5 7.00 -20.72 20.00
CA LYS A 5 5.98 -21.06 18.99
C LYS A 5 6.47 -21.76 17.72
N ILE A 6 7.79 -21.90 17.52
CA ILE A 6 8.35 -22.56 16.32
C ILE A 6 8.62 -24.07 16.54
N SER A 7 8.79 -24.51 17.80
CA SER A 7 9.02 -25.93 18.13
C SER A 7 7.78 -26.83 17.98
N GLY A 8 6.57 -26.25 17.98
CA GLY A 8 5.32 -26.99 17.84
C GLY A 8 5.13 -27.57 16.44
N SER A 9 5.33 -26.75 15.39
CA SER A 9 5.07 -27.14 14.00
C SER A 9 5.95 -28.29 13.50
N VAL A 10 7.24 -28.30 13.89
CA VAL A 10 8.20 -29.33 13.45
C VAL A 10 7.84 -30.70 14.06
N LYS A 11 7.40 -30.75 15.32
CA LYS A 11 6.94 -31.98 15.98
C LYS A 11 5.62 -32.49 15.40
N THR A 12 4.69 -31.61 15.00
CA THR A 12 3.46 -32.01 14.32
C THR A 12 3.71 -32.53 12.91
N MET A 13 4.65 -31.97 12.15
CA MET A 13 5.04 -32.50 10.84
C MET A 13 5.72 -33.87 10.96
N GLN A 14 6.65 -34.05 11.91
CA GLN A 14 7.25 -35.36 12.19
C GLN A 14 6.20 -36.42 12.54
N ARG A 15 5.20 -36.06 13.36
CA ARG A 15 4.10 -36.97 13.72
C ARG A 15 3.19 -37.28 12.52
N LEU A 16 2.94 -36.32 11.64
CA LEU A 16 2.14 -36.54 10.43
C LEU A 16 2.85 -37.45 9.43
N VAL A 17 4.16 -37.27 9.25
CA VAL A 17 4.99 -38.12 8.36
C VAL A 17 5.08 -39.56 8.89
N CYS A 18 5.15 -39.75 10.21
CA CYS A 18 5.04 -41.09 10.79
C CYS A 18 3.63 -41.69 10.62
N LEU A 19 2.57 -40.90 10.80
CA LEU A 19 1.18 -41.37 10.66
C LEU A 19 0.83 -41.77 9.23
N THR A 20 1.34 -41.07 8.21
CA THR A 20 1.15 -41.46 6.80
C THR A 20 2.05 -42.63 6.40
N GLY A 21 3.24 -42.76 6.97
CA GLY A 21 4.12 -43.93 6.78
C GLY A 21 3.53 -45.23 7.36
N VAL A 22 2.83 -45.15 8.49
CA VAL A 22 2.19 -46.31 9.15
C VAL A 22 1.02 -46.86 8.32
N LEU A 23 0.25 -45.99 7.65
CA LEU A 23 -0.92 -46.41 6.88
C LEU A 23 -0.58 -47.02 5.51
N ALA A 24 0.60 -46.76 4.95
CA ALA A 24 0.95 -47.23 3.61
C ALA A 24 1.74 -48.54 3.60
N LEU A 25 2.66 -48.81 4.54
CA LEU A 25 3.61 -49.94 4.39
C LEU A 25 4.09 -50.63 5.68
N GLY A 26 3.57 -50.31 6.87
CA GLY A 26 3.85 -51.11 8.08
C GLY A 26 5.34 -51.26 8.45
N ALA A 27 6.19 -50.27 8.16
CA ALA A 27 7.61 -50.30 8.53
C ALA A 27 8.09 -48.93 9.04
N CYS A 28 8.28 -48.82 10.36
CA CYS A 28 9.23 -47.85 10.92
C CYS A 28 10.53 -48.60 11.17
N SER A 29 11.53 -48.51 10.28
CA SER A 29 12.90 -48.87 10.66
C SER A 29 13.60 -47.62 11.19
N GLN A 30 14.30 -47.77 12.32
CA GLN A 30 15.06 -46.70 12.98
C GLN A 30 16.32 -46.28 12.20
N ASP A 31 16.58 -46.86 11.02
CA ASP A 31 17.84 -46.71 10.29
C ASP A 31 17.85 -45.58 9.24
N CYS A 32 16.78 -44.79 9.12
CA CYS A 32 16.74 -43.62 8.20
C CYS A 32 17.27 -42.33 8.85
N GLY A 33 18.32 -42.43 9.67
CA GLY A 33 18.81 -41.34 10.52
C GLY A 33 19.60 -40.23 9.81
N ASN A 34 20.07 -40.44 8.58
CA ASN A 34 20.89 -39.45 7.86
C ASN A 34 20.41 -39.23 6.41
N LEU A 35 19.67 -38.14 6.21
CA LEU A 35 19.03 -37.69 4.97
C LEU A 35 19.98 -37.18 3.87
N LEU A 36 21.31 -37.23 4.08
CA LEU A 36 22.32 -36.65 3.16
C LEU A 36 23.46 -37.61 2.78
N ALA A 37 23.40 -38.89 3.17
CA ALA A 37 24.43 -39.86 2.80
C ALA A 37 24.16 -40.46 1.40
N GLY A 38 25.16 -40.43 0.52
CA GLY A 38 25.06 -40.81 -0.90
C GLY A 38 24.84 -42.30 -1.23
N SER A 39 24.38 -43.11 -0.27
CA SER A 39 24.03 -44.52 -0.52
C SER A 39 22.72 -44.86 0.20
N HIS A 40 21.63 -44.93 -0.56
CA HIS A 40 20.34 -45.42 -0.07
C HIS A 40 20.10 -46.85 -0.56
N SER A 41 19.57 -47.72 0.30
CA SER A 41 18.97 -48.98 -0.15
C SER A 41 17.77 -48.70 -1.05
N THR A 42 17.44 -49.62 -1.94
CA THR A 42 16.27 -49.55 -2.84
C THR A 42 14.96 -49.30 -2.07
N SER A 43 14.86 -49.77 -0.82
CA SER A 43 13.73 -49.54 0.06
C SER A 43 13.58 -48.08 0.53
N CYS A 44 14.67 -47.34 0.74
CA CYS A 44 14.63 -45.92 1.11
C CYS A 44 14.20 -45.02 -0.05
N ASN A 45 14.62 -45.34 -1.28
CA ASN A 45 14.22 -44.58 -2.47
C ASN A 45 12.72 -44.74 -2.80
N ILE A 46 12.16 -45.93 -2.57
CA ILE A 46 10.71 -46.18 -2.75
C ILE A 46 9.90 -45.46 -1.67
N ALA A 47 10.37 -45.45 -0.41
CA ALA A 47 9.73 -44.66 0.65
C ALA A 47 9.77 -43.15 0.35
N TRP A 48 10.88 -42.65 -0.22
CA TRP A 48 11.00 -41.26 -0.67
C TRP A 48 10.08 -40.95 -1.86
N GLY A 49 10.01 -41.85 -2.85
CA GLY A 49 9.08 -41.73 -3.97
C GLY A 49 7.62 -41.72 -3.52
N ALA A 50 7.24 -42.60 -2.59
CA ALA A 50 5.90 -42.65 -2.01
C ALA A 50 5.58 -41.41 -1.17
N ALA A 51 6.54 -40.88 -0.39
CA ALA A 51 6.37 -39.66 0.39
C ALA A 51 6.22 -38.42 -0.53
N MET A 52 7.03 -38.31 -1.58
CA MET A 52 6.90 -37.24 -2.58
C MET A 52 5.55 -37.30 -3.33
N VAL A 53 5.11 -38.50 -3.71
CA VAL A 53 3.81 -38.72 -4.36
C VAL A 53 2.63 -38.47 -3.42
N ALA A 54 2.80 -38.66 -2.10
CA ALA A 54 1.76 -38.34 -1.11
C ALA A 54 1.73 -36.86 -0.71
N VAL A 55 2.86 -36.15 -0.75
CA VAL A 55 2.97 -34.73 -0.35
C VAL A 55 2.66 -33.77 -1.50
N ALA A 56 2.98 -34.14 -2.75
CA ALA A 56 2.69 -33.29 -3.91
C ALA A 56 1.19 -32.98 -4.12
N PRO A 57 0.25 -33.93 -3.96
CA PRO A 57 -1.18 -33.65 -4.02
C PRO A 57 -1.64 -32.72 -2.90
N VAL A 58 -1.09 -32.85 -1.69
CA VAL A 58 -1.47 -32.00 -0.55
C VAL A 58 -0.98 -30.56 -0.75
N ALA A 59 0.22 -30.37 -1.30
CA ALA A 59 0.76 -29.05 -1.60
C ALA A 59 0.03 -28.35 -2.78
N LEU A 60 -0.35 -29.11 -3.82
CA LEU A 60 -1.14 -28.59 -4.94
C LEU A 60 -2.58 -28.29 -4.52
N VAL A 61 -3.18 -29.14 -3.69
CA VAL A 61 -4.51 -28.91 -3.12
C VAL A 61 -4.49 -27.76 -2.11
N SER A 62 -3.43 -27.58 -1.31
CA SER A 62 -3.32 -26.43 -0.41
C SER A 62 -3.17 -25.11 -1.17
N GLY A 63 -2.37 -25.09 -2.24
CA GLY A 63 -2.27 -23.92 -3.14
C GLY A 63 -3.62 -23.57 -3.79
N ALA A 64 -4.34 -24.57 -4.31
CA ALA A 64 -5.66 -24.36 -4.90
C ALA A 64 -6.73 -23.91 -3.87
N ILE A 65 -6.68 -24.42 -2.65
CA ILE A 65 -7.57 -24.01 -1.55
C ILE A 65 -7.25 -22.57 -1.11
N ASP A 66 -5.97 -22.22 -0.99
CA ASP A 66 -5.55 -20.87 -0.60
C ASP A 66 -5.90 -19.84 -1.68
N ASP A 67 -5.72 -20.19 -2.96
CA ASP A 67 -6.15 -19.37 -4.08
C ASP A 67 -7.67 -19.20 -4.10
N HIS A 68 -8.44 -20.27 -3.88
CA HIS A 68 -9.89 -20.19 -3.83
C HIS A 68 -10.38 -19.32 -2.66
N ARG A 69 -9.74 -19.42 -1.48
CA ARG A 69 -10.03 -18.58 -0.30
C ARG A 69 -9.64 -17.13 -0.53
N ARG A 70 -8.58 -16.86 -1.29
CA ARG A 70 -8.19 -15.49 -1.67
C ARG A 70 -9.23 -14.90 -2.61
N ASN A 71 -9.59 -15.62 -3.67
CA ASN A 71 -10.59 -15.18 -4.66
C ASN A 71 -11.96 -14.90 -3.99
N ALA A 72 -12.41 -15.77 -3.08
CA ALA A 72 -13.67 -15.56 -2.36
C ALA A 72 -13.64 -14.32 -1.45
N ARG A 73 -12.50 -14.03 -0.80
CA ARG A 73 -12.33 -12.81 0.00
C ARG A 73 -12.34 -11.56 -0.88
N GLU A 74 -11.67 -11.60 -2.02
CA GLU A 74 -11.64 -10.50 -2.98
C GLU A 74 -13.03 -10.22 -3.56
N GLU A 75 -13.80 -11.26 -3.89
CA GLU A 75 -15.19 -11.13 -4.36
C GLU A 75 -16.11 -10.52 -3.30
N GLU A 76 -15.97 -10.90 -2.03
CA GLU A 76 -16.77 -10.31 -0.95
C GLU A 76 -16.38 -8.84 -0.70
N THR A 77 -15.10 -8.49 -0.71
CA THR A 77 -14.63 -7.10 -0.66
C THR A 77 -15.22 -6.29 -1.80
N TRP A 78 -15.20 -6.83 -3.02
CA TRP A 78 -15.82 -6.19 -4.19
C TRP A 78 -17.33 -5.99 -4.04
N ARG A 79 -18.04 -6.99 -3.52
CA ARG A 79 -19.48 -6.91 -3.26
C ARG A 79 -19.81 -5.81 -2.25
N ARG A 80 -19.09 -5.78 -1.13
CA ARG A 80 -19.24 -4.77 -0.07
C ARG A 80 -18.87 -3.37 -0.55
N TRP A 81 -17.84 -3.26 -1.40
CA TRP A 81 -17.45 -1.98 -1.98
C TRP A 81 -18.53 -1.41 -2.89
N LYS A 82 -19.08 -2.24 -3.79
CA LYS A 82 -20.21 -1.84 -4.65
C LYS A 82 -21.47 -1.49 -3.85
N ALA A 83 -21.66 -2.12 -2.69
CA ALA A 83 -22.73 -1.79 -1.77
C ALA A 83 -22.49 -0.48 -0.98
N GLY A 84 -21.32 0.15 -1.11
CA GLY A 84 -20.97 1.38 -0.42
C GLY A 84 -20.69 1.19 1.07
N ASP A 85 -20.16 0.03 1.46
CA ASP A 85 -19.82 -0.24 2.86
C ASP A 85 -18.67 0.68 3.34
N PRO A 86 -18.89 1.58 4.32
CA PRO A 86 -17.94 2.65 4.63
C PRO A 86 -16.51 2.21 4.96
N PRO A 87 -16.26 1.17 5.77
CA PRO A 87 -14.91 0.70 6.04
C PRO A 87 -14.21 0.14 4.79
N VAL A 88 -14.96 -0.50 3.88
CA VAL A 88 -14.40 -1.05 2.63
C VAL A 88 -14.08 0.07 1.64
N VAL A 89 -14.98 1.04 1.50
CA VAL A 89 -14.74 2.23 0.68
C VAL A 89 -13.54 3.02 1.21
N ALA A 90 -13.46 3.23 2.53
CA ALA A 90 -12.34 3.90 3.18
C ALA A 90 -11.01 3.17 2.94
N GLN A 91 -11.02 1.84 3.06
CA GLN A 91 -9.86 1.00 2.79
C GLN A 91 -9.39 1.20 1.36
N CYS A 92 -10.31 1.20 0.40
CA CYS A 92 -9.98 1.39 -1.00
C CYS A 92 -9.47 2.79 -1.36
N VAL A 93 -9.83 3.82 -0.60
CA VAL A 93 -9.24 5.15 -0.78
C VAL A 93 -7.78 5.20 -0.31
N VAL A 94 -7.44 4.45 0.74
CA VAL A 94 -6.09 4.43 1.33
C VAL A 94 -5.18 3.42 0.60
N ASP A 95 -5.63 2.18 0.49
CA ASP A 95 -4.91 1.06 -0.10
C ASP A 95 -5.91 -0.02 -0.60
N CYS A 96 -6.28 0.08 -1.86
CA CYS A 96 -7.27 -0.83 -2.46
C CYS A 96 -6.58 -2.12 -2.94
N GLN A 97 -6.73 -3.20 -2.15
CA GLN A 97 -6.44 -4.56 -2.62
C GLN A 97 -7.71 -5.17 -3.22
N LEU A 98 -8.01 -4.80 -4.46
CA LEU A 98 -9.13 -5.38 -5.19
C LEU A 98 -8.78 -6.69 -5.85
N PRO A 99 -9.81 -7.51 -6.18
CA PRO A 99 -9.61 -8.65 -7.06
C PRO A 99 -8.83 -8.28 -8.32
N LEU A 100 -7.89 -9.16 -8.69
CA LEU A 100 -7.07 -9.03 -9.90
C LEU A 100 -7.90 -8.78 -11.17
N ARG A 101 -9.13 -9.30 -11.23
CA ARG A 101 -10.04 -9.09 -12.38
C ARG A 101 -10.50 -7.64 -12.53
N VAL A 102 -10.58 -6.87 -11.45
CA VAL A 102 -10.94 -5.44 -11.49
C VAL A 102 -9.72 -4.61 -11.86
N THR A 103 -8.53 -4.96 -11.35
CA THR A 103 -7.28 -4.29 -11.74
C THR A 103 -6.86 -4.62 -13.18
N GLN A 104 -7.37 -5.71 -13.76
CA GLN A 104 -7.24 -6.09 -15.17
C GLN A 104 -8.40 -5.59 -16.06
N SER A 105 -9.48 -5.04 -15.49
CA SER A 105 -10.53 -4.37 -16.27
C SER A 105 -9.94 -3.10 -16.92
N SER A 106 -10.51 -2.64 -18.04
CA SER A 106 -10.08 -1.39 -18.69
C SER A 106 -9.98 -0.28 -17.64
N SER A 107 -8.86 0.46 -17.63
CA SER A 107 -8.52 1.50 -16.65
C SER A 107 -9.69 2.40 -16.26
N ASP A 108 -10.58 2.66 -17.21
CA ASP A 108 -11.70 3.58 -17.08
C ASP A 108 -12.75 3.14 -16.04
N GLU A 109 -13.04 1.85 -15.89
CA GLU A 109 -14.04 1.38 -14.92
C GLU A 109 -13.50 1.53 -13.49
N TYR A 110 -12.25 1.10 -13.27
CA TYR A 110 -11.55 1.28 -11.99
C TYR A 110 -11.44 2.77 -11.64
N ASP A 111 -11.03 3.61 -12.59
CA ASP A 111 -10.90 5.04 -12.36
C ASP A 111 -12.23 5.72 -12.01
N GLN A 112 -13.35 5.29 -12.59
CA GLN A 112 -14.68 5.80 -12.24
C GLN A 112 -15.15 5.30 -10.87
N LEU A 113 -14.87 4.05 -10.51
CA LEU A 113 -15.20 3.50 -9.19
C LEU A 113 -14.40 4.16 -8.07
N PHE A 114 -13.11 4.38 -8.31
CA PHE A 114 -12.26 5.12 -7.40
C PHE A 114 -12.78 6.56 -7.23
N ALA A 115 -13.13 7.25 -8.32
CA ALA A 115 -13.74 8.59 -8.25
C ALA A 115 -15.00 8.62 -7.37
N ARG A 116 -15.93 7.68 -7.62
CA ARG A 116 -17.16 7.54 -6.83
C ARG A 116 -16.89 7.30 -5.35
N SER A 117 -15.85 6.52 -5.03
CA SER A 117 -15.44 6.26 -3.64
C SER A 117 -14.93 7.52 -2.96
N LEU A 118 -14.17 8.34 -3.66
CA LEU A 118 -13.74 9.65 -3.15
C LEU A 118 -14.94 10.55 -2.87
N ASP A 119 -15.93 10.56 -3.77
CA ASP A 119 -17.16 11.34 -3.59
C ASP A 119 -17.97 10.86 -2.39
N GLN A 120 -18.08 9.54 -2.18
CA GLN A 120 -18.76 8.95 -1.03
C GLN A 120 -18.09 9.34 0.30
N ILE A 121 -16.76 9.21 0.40
CA ILE A 121 -16.03 9.59 1.62
C ILE A 121 -16.22 11.07 1.95
N VAL A 122 -16.14 11.95 0.93
CA VAL A 122 -16.36 13.38 1.11
C VAL A 122 -17.81 13.67 1.50
N ALA A 123 -18.79 12.96 0.93
CA ALA A 123 -20.20 13.12 1.29
C ALA A 123 -20.49 12.67 2.73
N TRP A 124 -19.84 11.61 3.20
CA TRP A 124 -20.06 11.09 4.55
C TRP A 124 -19.39 11.92 5.64
N TRP A 125 -18.13 12.32 5.42
CA TRP A 125 -17.27 12.85 6.48
C TRP A 125 -16.52 14.14 6.11
N GLY A 126 -16.75 14.69 4.91
CA GLY A 126 -15.92 15.75 4.34
C GLY A 126 -15.98 17.10 5.05
N GLU A 127 -17.08 17.44 5.73
CA GLU A 127 -17.25 18.74 6.40
C GLU A 127 -16.85 18.69 7.88
N HIS A 128 -17.13 17.57 8.56
CA HIS A 128 -16.87 17.40 10.01
C HIS A 128 -16.35 16.00 10.33
N PRO A 129 -15.14 15.63 9.88
CA PRO A 129 -14.57 14.33 10.21
C PRO A 129 -14.24 14.25 11.71
N THR A 130 -14.50 13.09 12.32
CA THR A 130 -13.93 12.79 13.65
C THR A 130 -12.42 12.57 13.53
N ALA A 131 -11.70 12.61 14.65
CA ALA A 131 -10.25 12.34 14.67
C ALA A 131 -9.90 11.04 13.91
N GLY A 132 -10.61 9.93 14.18
CA GLY A 132 -10.37 8.65 13.51
C GLY A 132 -10.70 8.61 12.01
N GLN A 133 -11.56 9.49 11.52
CA GLN A 133 -11.90 9.60 10.09
C GLN A 133 -10.95 10.52 9.33
N LEU A 134 -10.38 11.49 10.02
CA LEU A 134 -9.59 12.58 9.46
C LEU A 134 -8.47 12.11 8.49
N PRO A 135 -7.69 11.05 8.77
CA PRO A 135 -6.65 10.60 7.85
C PRO A 135 -7.22 10.12 6.50
N VAL A 136 -8.34 9.40 6.51
CA VAL A 136 -8.99 8.90 5.29
C VAL A 136 -9.59 10.06 4.49
N VAL A 137 -10.24 11.01 5.15
CA VAL A 137 -10.86 12.16 4.49
C VAL A 137 -9.81 13.08 3.86
N ALA A 138 -8.68 13.30 4.54
CA ALA A 138 -7.56 14.06 3.98
C ALA A 138 -7.02 13.42 2.69
N VAL A 139 -6.88 12.09 2.67
CA VAL A 139 -6.45 11.33 1.49
C VAL A 139 -7.49 11.39 0.38
N ALA A 140 -8.78 11.33 0.71
CA ALA A 140 -9.85 11.46 -0.28
C ALA A 140 -9.79 12.81 -0.99
N TYR A 141 -9.67 13.91 -0.24
CA TYR A 141 -9.50 15.25 -0.81
C TYR A 141 -8.22 15.41 -1.62
N LYS A 142 -7.10 14.81 -1.17
CA LYS A 142 -5.84 14.77 -1.94
C LYS A 142 -6.08 14.17 -3.33
N TYR A 143 -6.69 12.99 -3.40
CA TYR A 143 -6.91 12.31 -4.67
C TYR A 143 -7.92 13.04 -5.56
N LYS A 144 -9.00 13.61 -5.01
CA LYS A 144 -9.92 14.46 -5.80
C LYS A 144 -9.18 15.64 -6.43
N GLY A 145 -8.37 16.33 -5.63
CA GLY A 145 -7.55 17.43 -6.10
C GLY A 145 -6.60 17.03 -7.23
N GLN A 146 -5.84 15.95 -7.03
CA GLN A 146 -4.88 15.45 -8.03
C GLN A 146 -5.52 15.09 -9.37
N ARG A 147 -6.71 14.48 -9.35
CA ARG A 147 -7.46 14.12 -10.57
C ARG A 147 -7.89 15.35 -11.37
N LEU A 148 -8.18 16.46 -10.70
CA LEU A 148 -8.66 17.68 -11.32
C LEU A 148 -7.53 18.62 -11.78
N MET A 149 -6.27 18.36 -11.41
CA MET A 149 -5.15 19.27 -11.72
C MET A 149 -5.00 19.64 -13.19
N LYS A 150 -5.44 18.76 -14.12
CA LYS A 150 -5.40 19.02 -15.56
C LYS A 150 -6.69 19.62 -16.10
N SER A 151 -7.85 19.11 -15.65
CA SER A 151 -9.16 19.48 -16.20
C SER A 151 -9.77 20.71 -15.54
N ASP A 152 -9.56 20.89 -14.24
CA ASP A 152 -10.04 22.03 -13.45
C ASP A 152 -9.03 22.39 -12.34
N PRO A 153 -7.99 23.18 -12.66
CA PRO A 153 -6.95 23.57 -11.71
C PRO A 153 -7.47 24.35 -10.50
N ALA A 154 -8.57 25.10 -10.65
CA ALA A 154 -9.16 25.89 -9.58
C ALA A 154 -9.85 24.99 -8.56
N ALA A 155 -10.69 24.04 -9.02
CA ALA A 155 -11.28 23.04 -8.14
C ALA A 155 -10.20 22.13 -7.52
N ALA A 156 -9.16 21.78 -8.28
CA ALA A 156 -8.03 21.02 -7.77
C ALA A 156 -7.35 21.72 -6.59
N GLU A 157 -7.06 23.02 -6.72
CA GLU A 157 -6.46 23.82 -5.65
C GLU A 157 -7.36 23.84 -4.40
N ALA A 158 -8.67 24.04 -4.57
CA ALA A 158 -9.62 24.06 -3.47
C ALA A 158 -9.63 22.73 -2.67
N PHE A 159 -9.69 21.58 -3.35
CA PHE A 159 -9.64 20.28 -2.69
C PHE A 159 -8.31 20.00 -2.01
N LEU A 160 -7.19 20.34 -2.66
CA LEU A 160 -5.85 20.16 -2.07
C LEU A 160 -5.65 21.06 -0.84
N ARG A 161 -6.19 22.27 -0.82
CA ARG A 161 -6.17 23.14 0.37
C ARG A 161 -7.02 22.58 1.52
N LYS A 162 -8.19 22.00 1.23
CA LYS A 162 -8.96 21.25 2.24
C LYS A 162 -8.15 20.08 2.81
N ALA A 163 -7.50 19.30 1.94
CA ALA A 163 -6.62 18.21 2.37
C ALA A 163 -5.46 18.71 3.24
N ALA A 164 -4.83 19.83 2.85
CA ALA A 164 -3.73 20.46 3.59
C ALA A 164 -4.16 20.90 5.00
N ALA A 165 -5.36 21.49 5.14
CA ALA A 165 -5.91 21.86 6.43
C ALA A 165 -6.14 20.63 7.33
N MET A 166 -6.63 19.53 6.76
CA MET A 166 -6.87 18.29 7.52
C MET A 166 -5.59 17.61 7.99
N VAL A 167 -4.56 17.53 7.14
CA VAL A 167 -3.27 16.96 7.57
C VAL A 167 -2.56 17.82 8.61
N ALA A 168 -2.82 19.13 8.63
CA ALA A 168 -2.27 20.04 9.61
C ALA A 168 -3.11 20.17 10.89
N ALA A 169 -4.30 19.57 10.95
CA ALA A 169 -5.18 19.69 12.10
C ALA A 169 -4.56 19.02 13.35
N PRO A 170 -4.77 19.57 14.56
CA PRO A 170 -4.26 18.99 15.80
C PRO A 170 -4.68 17.53 16.00
N ASP A 171 -5.94 17.23 15.68
CA ASP A 171 -6.57 15.92 15.88
C ASP A 171 -6.05 14.86 14.91
N MET A 172 -5.26 15.23 13.90
CA MET A 172 -4.65 14.29 12.95
C MET A 172 -3.75 13.28 13.68
N ALA A 173 -2.98 13.73 14.68
CA ALA A 173 -2.09 12.85 15.42
C ALA A 173 -2.84 11.80 16.27
N GLU A 174 -4.04 12.15 16.75
CA GLU A 174 -4.96 11.22 17.41
C GLU A 174 -5.57 10.25 16.38
N GLY A 175 -6.03 10.79 15.25
CA GLY A 175 -6.59 10.01 14.15
C GLY A 175 -5.67 8.91 13.62
N LEU A 176 -4.38 9.22 13.48
CA LEU A 176 -3.36 8.25 13.06
C LEU A 176 -3.18 7.08 14.05
N LYS A 177 -3.63 7.22 15.30
CA LYS A 177 -3.58 6.19 16.35
C LYS A 177 -4.95 5.55 16.62
N SER A 178 -6.00 6.03 15.97
CA SER A 178 -7.37 5.60 16.21
C SER A 178 -7.62 4.19 15.67
N ASP A 179 -8.46 3.43 16.38
CA ASP A 179 -9.01 2.14 15.97
C ASP A 179 -10.40 2.26 15.33
N TYR A 180 -10.84 3.49 15.00
CA TYR A 180 -12.14 3.76 14.38
C TYR A 180 -12.39 2.89 13.15
N PHE A 181 -11.35 2.68 12.35
CA PHE A 181 -11.39 1.68 11.29
C PHE A 181 -10.60 0.43 11.70
N PRO A 182 -11.06 -0.76 11.29
CA PRO A 182 -10.33 -1.99 11.57
C PRO A 182 -8.91 -1.95 10.96
N MET A 183 -7.98 -2.66 11.61
CA MET A 183 -6.60 -2.77 11.12
C MET A 183 -6.57 -3.16 9.64
N GLY A 184 -5.91 -2.34 8.82
CA GLY A 184 -5.80 -2.52 7.36
C GLY A 184 -6.62 -1.51 6.54
N VAL A 185 -7.58 -0.81 7.16
CA VAL A 185 -8.37 0.26 6.51
C VAL A 185 -7.67 1.62 6.68
N VAL A 186 -7.26 1.91 7.92
CA VAL A 186 -6.17 2.86 8.19
C VAL A 186 -4.93 2.00 8.20
N LEU A 187 -4.04 2.18 7.22
CA LEU A 187 -2.69 1.69 7.37
C LEU A 187 -2.17 2.38 8.63
N ASN A 188 -1.95 1.65 9.73
CA ASN A 188 -1.26 2.18 10.91
C ASN A 188 0.22 2.37 10.56
N ASN A 189 0.44 3.27 9.60
CA ASN A 189 1.63 3.49 8.84
C ASN A 189 1.74 5.00 8.70
N THR A 190 2.28 5.63 9.74
CA THR A 190 2.55 7.07 9.79
C THR A 190 3.24 7.55 8.52
N ARG A 191 4.15 6.73 7.95
CA ARG A 191 4.86 7.02 6.70
C ARG A 191 3.94 7.21 5.49
N TYR A 192 2.83 6.47 5.40
CA TYR A 192 1.86 6.65 4.32
C TYR A 192 1.24 8.05 4.39
N TYR A 193 0.86 8.50 5.59
CA TYR A 193 0.21 9.80 5.79
C TYR A 193 1.20 10.98 5.78
N GLU A 194 2.45 10.78 6.20
CA GLU A 194 3.57 11.68 5.92
C GLU A 194 3.72 11.91 4.42
N LYS A 195 3.78 10.83 3.64
CA LYS A 195 3.86 10.91 2.18
C LYS A 195 2.62 11.56 1.57
N ALA A 196 1.44 11.33 2.13
CA ALA A 196 0.23 12.00 1.67
C ALA A 196 0.31 13.52 1.87
N ALA A 197 0.81 13.99 3.02
CA ALA A 197 1.03 15.41 3.28
C ALA A 197 2.07 16.02 2.32
N GLN A 198 3.16 15.32 2.03
CA GLN A 198 4.14 15.73 1.02
C GLN A 198 3.50 15.89 -0.36
N GLN A 199 2.75 14.88 -0.81
CA GLN A 199 2.09 14.88 -2.12
C GLN A 199 1.05 16.00 -2.26
N ILE A 200 0.38 16.39 -1.17
CA ILE A 200 -0.54 17.54 -1.16
C ILE A 200 0.23 18.82 -1.47
N GLN A 201 1.33 19.11 -0.76
CA GLN A 201 2.13 20.30 -1.02
C GLN A 201 2.78 20.28 -2.39
N GLU A 202 3.31 19.13 -2.81
CA GLU A 202 3.85 18.93 -4.15
C GLU A 202 2.82 19.34 -5.23
N SER A 203 1.58 18.86 -5.09
CA SER A 203 0.50 19.16 -6.03
C SER A 203 0.13 20.65 -6.03
N LEU A 204 0.10 21.28 -4.85
CA LEU A 204 -0.15 22.72 -4.70
C LEU A 204 0.98 23.57 -5.30
N MET A 205 2.24 23.18 -5.14
CA MET A 205 3.39 23.83 -5.76
C MET A 205 3.29 23.79 -7.28
N ILE A 206 2.96 22.62 -7.85
CA ILE A 206 2.77 22.45 -9.29
C ILE A 206 1.64 23.36 -9.82
N LEU A 207 0.51 23.43 -9.11
CA LEU A 207 -0.62 24.29 -9.49
C LEU A 207 -0.26 25.77 -9.45
N ARG A 208 0.33 26.21 -8.34
CA ARG A 208 0.78 27.60 -8.17
C ARG A 208 1.74 28.00 -9.28
N PHE A 209 2.74 27.16 -9.53
CA PHE A 209 3.75 27.40 -10.53
C PHE A 209 3.16 27.55 -11.94
N LYS A 210 2.29 26.62 -12.34
CA LYS A 210 1.60 26.66 -13.64
C LYS A 210 0.69 27.89 -13.79
N LYS A 211 0.03 28.30 -12.69
CA LYS A 211 -0.84 29.49 -12.67
C LYS A 211 -0.07 30.79 -12.82
N GLU A 212 1.11 30.88 -12.20
CA GLU A 212 1.96 32.07 -12.22
C GLU A 212 2.80 32.17 -13.50
N GLY A 213 2.87 31.11 -14.32
CA GLY A 213 3.70 31.08 -15.53
C GLY A 213 5.19 31.23 -15.21
N ALA A 214 5.58 30.82 -14.00
CA ALA A 214 6.88 31.08 -13.44
C ALA A 214 8.00 30.34 -14.20
N GLY A 215 9.25 30.78 -14.05
CA GLY A 215 10.45 30.09 -14.51
C GLY A 215 11.10 29.21 -13.43
N ALA A 216 12.03 28.32 -13.80
CA ALA A 216 12.79 27.47 -12.86
C ALA A 216 13.46 28.25 -11.73
N ASP A 217 13.97 29.43 -12.07
CA ASP A 217 14.59 30.42 -11.19
C ASP A 217 13.64 31.00 -10.15
N GLN A 218 12.32 30.94 -10.38
CA GLN A 218 11.28 31.45 -9.50
C GLN A 218 10.71 30.38 -8.57
N PHE A 219 11.11 29.12 -8.72
CA PHE A 219 10.72 28.06 -7.79
C PHE A 219 11.34 28.32 -6.41
N ARG A 220 10.50 28.42 -5.37
CA ARG A 220 10.92 28.58 -3.97
C ARG A 220 10.32 27.45 -3.16
N CYS A 221 11.18 26.69 -2.47
CA CYS A 221 10.73 25.58 -1.64
C CYS A 221 10.14 26.10 -0.32
N GLN A 222 8.81 26.18 -0.26
CA GLN A 222 8.06 26.57 0.93
C GLN A 222 6.65 25.93 0.89
N PRO A 223 6.01 25.65 2.04
CA PRO A 223 4.64 25.19 2.04
C PRO A 223 3.71 26.21 1.39
N VAL A 224 2.82 25.75 0.51
CA VAL A 224 1.83 26.58 -0.20
C VAL A 224 0.52 26.70 0.59
N ALA A 225 0.26 25.72 1.46
CA ALA A 225 -0.88 25.70 2.37
C ALA A 225 -0.46 25.17 3.75
N ALA A 226 -1.43 24.98 4.65
CA ALA A 226 -1.22 24.46 5.99
C ALA A 226 -0.31 23.22 5.98
N TRP A 227 0.66 23.20 6.89
CA TRP A 227 1.69 22.16 6.99
C TRP A 227 1.64 21.54 8.38
N PRO A 228 1.77 20.20 8.52
CA PRO A 228 1.64 19.56 9.82
C PRO A 228 2.74 19.99 10.78
N PRO A 229 2.41 20.55 11.95
CA PRO A 229 3.39 20.76 13.02
C PRO A 229 3.56 19.49 13.87
N SER A 230 2.63 18.55 13.77
CA SER A 230 2.41 17.46 14.73
C SER A 230 3.10 16.14 14.39
N TYR A 231 3.72 16.01 13.20
CA TYR A 231 4.46 14.82 12.79
C TYR A 231 5.52 15.15 11.72
N PRO A 232 6.61 14.37 11.62
CA PRO A 232 7.81 14.76 10.88
C PRO A 232 7.62 14.58 9.37
N VAL A 233 7.11 15.62 8.69
CA VAL A 233 6.99 15.63 7.24
C VAL A 233 8.18 16.37 6.61
N GLU A 234 8.88 15.71 5.69
CA GLU A 234 10.00 16.32 4.97
C GLU A 234 9.48 17.16 3.79
N LEU A 235 9.51 18.49 3.92
CA LEU A 235 9.11 19.41 2.85
C LEU A 235 10.04 19.32 1.63
N ASP A 236 11.32 19.07 1.90
CA ASP A 236 12.39 18.88 0.93
C ASP A 236 12.03 17.84 -0.14
N ASP A 237 11.42 16.73 0.29
CA ASP A 237 10.96 15.66 -0.61
C ASP A 237 9.82 16.12 -1.53
N ALA A 238 8.85 16.86 -1.00
CA ALA A 238 7.76 17.43 -1.80
C ALA A 238 8.29 18.44 -2.84
N CYS A 239 9.23 19.29 -2.44
CA CYS A 239 9.87 20.26 -3.32
C CYS A 239 10.66 19.59 -4.45
N ARG A 240 11.47 18.58 -4.12
CA ARG A 240 12.23 17.81 -5.11
C ARG A 240 11.31 17.17 -6.16
N THR A 241 10.24 16.52 -5.72
CA THR A 241 9.31 15.86 -6.66
C THR A 241 8.50 16.87 -7.49
N ALA A 242 8.07 18.00 -6.89
CA ALA A 242 7.37 19.06 -7.62
C ALA A 242 8.25 19.64 -8.73
N TYR A 243 9.51 19.94 -8.41
CA TYR A 243 10.49 20.43 -9.37
C TYR A 243 10.70 19.44 -10.52
N GLN A 244 10.94 18.16 -10.21
CA GLN A 244 11.13 17.11 -11.21
C GLN A 244 9.94 17.02 -12.18
N ARG A 245 8.70 17.08 -11.67
CA ARG A 245 7.49 17.01 -12.51
C ARG A 245 7.27 18.25 -13.38
N LEU A 246 7.78 19.41 -12.97
CA LEU A 246 7.67 20.65 -13.74
C LEU A 246 8.71 20.74 -14.85
N TYR A 247 9.94 20.26 -14.62
CA TYR A 247 11.08 20.50 -15.53
C TYR A 247 11.68 19.26 -16.20
N ASP A 248 11.46 18.06 -15.66
CA ASP A 248 11.88 16.80 -16.29
C ASP A 248 10.74 15.75 -16.19
N PRO A 249 9.59 15.98 -16.83
CA PRO A 249 8.44 15.09 -16.75
C PRO A 249 8.70 13.70 -17.37
N GLY A 250 9.80 13.55 -18.12
CA GLY A 250 10.17 12.29 -18.75
C GLY A 250 11.19 11.47 -17.96
N PHE A 251 11.89 12.05 -16.99
CA PHE A 251 13.14 11.50 -16.45
C PHE A 251 14.16 11.18 -17.57
N LYS A 252 14.06 11.86 -18.72
CA LYS A 252 14.69 11.42 -19.99
C LYS A 252 16.01 12.10 -20.26
N THR A 253 16.29 13.21 -19.60
CA THR A 253 17.40 14.09 -19.99
C THR A 253 18.35 14.26 -18.82
N ARG A 254 19.39 13.42 -18.79
CA ARG A 254 20.59 13.50 -17.91
C ARG A 254 20.36 13.23 -16.42
N SER A 255 21.32 12.53 -15.80
CA SER A 255 21.34 12.33 -14.36
C SER A 255 21.71 13.64 -13.66
N TYR A 256 20.71 14.39 -13.21
CA TYR A 256 20.94 15.58 -12.38
C TYR A 256 21.03 15.18 -10.91
N LYS A 257 22.07 15.65 -10.20
CA LYS A 257 22.10 15.60 -8.73
C LYS A 257 21.47 16.90 -8.24
N TYR A 258 20.32 16.80 -7.59
CA TYR A 258 19.64 17.97 -7.05
C TYR A 258 20.32 18.36 -5.74
N GLN A 259 20.89 19.56 -5.69
CA GLN A 259 21.45 20.11 -4.45
C GLN A 259 20.58 21.25 -3.96
N ARG A 260 20.45 21.30 -2.63
CA ARG A 260 19.80 22.41 -1.94
C ARG A 260 20.88 23.49 -1.73
N ILE A 261 20.77 24.58 -2.47
CA ILE A 261 21.63 25.77 -2.32
C ILE A 261 20.73 26.88 -1.77
N ASP A 262 21.01 27.36 -0.55
CA ASP A 262 20.25 28.43 0.10
C ASP A 262 18.72 28.20 0.14
N SER A 263 18.29 26.96 0.34
CA SER A 263 16.87 26.53 0.34
C SER A 263 16.15 26.62 -1.02
N VAL A 264 16.92 26.73 -2.10
CA VAL A 264 16.47 26.57 -3.48
C VAL A 264 16.99 25.23 -4.01
N TYR A 265 16.14 24.49 -4.73
CA TYR A 265 16.56 23.28 -5.43
C TYR A 265 17.14 23.69 -6.78
N GLU A 266 18.45 23.54 -6.92
CA GLU A 266 19.12 23.75 -8.19
C GLU A 266 19.48 22.40 -8.83
N PRO A 267 19.17 22.19 -10.12
CA PRO A 267 19.62 21.01 -10.84
C PRO A 267 21.12 21.13 -11.11
N VAL A 268 21.94 20.35 -10.41
CA VAL A 268 23.38 20.27 -10.71
C VAL A 268 23.58 19.13 -11.71
N ALA A 269 24.11 19.44 -12.89
CA ALA A 269 24.49 18.41 -13.85
C ALA A 269 25.51 17.47 -13.21
N GLN A 270 25.29 16.15 -13.27
CA GLN A 270 26.39 15.22 -13.02
C GLN A 270 27.30 15.27 -14.24
N GLU A 271 28.56 15.62 -14.01
CA GLU A 271 29.66 15.41 -14.95
C GLU A 271 29.88 13.91 -15.20
#